data_AF-A0AAU5D499-F1
#
_entry.id   AF-A0AAU5D499-F1
#
_cell.length_a   1.000
_cell.length_b   1.000
_cell.length_c   1.000
_cell.angle_alpha   90.00
_cell.angle_beta   90.00
_cell.angle_gamma   90.00
#
_symmetry.space_group_name_H-M   'P 1'
#
loop_
_entity.id
_entity.type
_entity.pdbx_description
1 polymer ?
#
loop_
_entity_poly.entity_id
_entity_poly.type
_entity_poly.pdbx_seq_one_letter_code
_entity_poly.pdbx_strand_id
1 'polypeptide(L)'
;MARTKPRLRSSFAALAAFAAALGGVAAITPTAQAATPAAAAAVTPLSPELEAIRAAEAVRIYGDSAIRPLAERKTGLISLGDSEISGEGVGNYDPATNTPSNQCHRSPDSAIHRTGIPADLTFNAACSGGYTGNIRIGGSKQYADELVQSDSLAIKARNTRIKMVLLVAGANDDLQFGPVMTDCVTRWVLSQGTCEPKYAPGWQGRVDGLRPKVEATLADLKTVMRDAGYADADYKLVVMGYPSPIGPDFNDNPNFPGKLPGGCAGYDSDATWGRNQAVPAFEKGMRAAARNAGALYLDNSRLFHGHEVCMEDTWARGLYLDLGDHFPWDENTARQSFHPNYRGHGAFASCLTQFYNSGLTEASCADPASTGSPVLQTGAWDDLFKPLRNEATGSCLDANGGASANNTAVIGWDCHGGRNQGWWYDTARKSVRTELTHDRCLDVPASNHSAGTALILWNCHGGANQQFVRDGATLRPAAAPSLCLTLAAAKDPLRLQPCTGAANQRFA
;
A
#
# COMPACT_ATOMS: atom_id res chain seq x y z
N MET A 1 -31.13 -1.89 75.01
CA MET A 1 -29.91 -1.98 75.85
C MET A 1 -28.69 -1.97 74.93
N ALA A 2 -27.66 -1.20 75.30
CA ALA A 2 -26.20 -1.36 75.05
C ALA A 2 -25.70 -2.19 73.83
N ARG A 3 -24.68 -1.85 73.04
CA ARG A 3 -23.62 -0.80 72.91
C ARG A 3 -23.03 -0.98 71.47
N THR A 4 -22.31 -0.10 70.76
CA THR A 4 -21.74 1.27 70.96
C THR A 4 -21.55 1.96 69.58
N LYS A 5 -21.16 3.25 69.57
CA LYS A 5 -20.70 4.08 68.43
C LYS A 5 -19.79 5.21 69.01
N PRO A 6 -19.08 6.06 68.25
CA PRO A 6 -18.26 5.84 67.03
C PRO A 6 -16.93 6.67 67.05
N ARG A 7 -16.34 6.91 65.86
CA ARG A 7 -15.56 8.11 65.40
C ARG A 7 -14.01 8.16 65.46
N LEU A 8 -13.50 8.66 64.34
CA LEU A 8 -12.17 9.21 64.04
C LEU A 8 -11.72 10.33 65.03
N ARG A 9 -10.39 10.52 65.21
CA ARG A 9 -9.65 11.70 64.68
C ARG A 9 -8.14 11.76 65.05
N SER A 10 -7.32 12.04 64.03
CA SER A 10 -6.13 12.94 63.98
C SER A 10 -5.09 13.05 65.13
N SER A 11 -3.86 12.63 64.80
CA SER A 11 -2.62 13.47 64.76
C SER A 11 -1.69 13.70 65.98
N PHE A 12 -0.40 13.80 65.62
CA PHE A 12 0.77 14.42 66.29
C PHE A 12 1.38 13.80 67.58
N ALA A 13 2.63 13.35 67.44
CA ALA A 13 3.76 13.85 68.22
C ALA A 13 5.08 13.59 67.46
N ALA A 14 6.04 14.52 67.54
CA ALA A 14 7.38 14.38 66.97
C ALA A 14 8.43 14.24 68.08
N LEU A 15 9.56 13.61 67.79
CA LEU A 15 10.79 13.70 68.58
C LEU A 15 12.00 13.51 67.66
N ALA A 16 13.08 14.26 67.94
CA ALA A 16 14.21 14.46 67.03
C ALA A 16 15.55 14.03 67.65
N ALA A 17 16.62 14.14 66.84
CA ALA A 17 18.04 13.87 67.12
C ALA A 17 18.43 12.37 67.09
N PHE A 18 19.45 11.95 66.35
CA PHE A 18 20.84 12.35 66.62
C PHE A 18 21.79 12.36 65.39
N ALA A 19 22.86 13.18 65.54
CA ALA A 19 24.17 13.21 64.88
C ALA A 19 24.39 12.63 63.47
N ALA A 20 24.94 13.47 62.58
CA ALA A 20 25.69 13.04 61.41
C ALA A 20 27.09 12.54 61.80
N ALA A 21 27.53 11.44 61.18
CA ALA A 21 28.93 11.02 61.15
C ALA A 21 29.32 10.71 59.69
N LEU A 22 30.29 11.45 59.17
CA LEU A 22 30.77 11.32 57.78
C LEU A 22 31.64 10.07 57.62
N GLY A 23 31.02 8.97 57.17
CA GLY A 23 31.72 7.82 56.60
C GLY A 23 31.85 7.99 55.09
N GLY A 24 33.05 8.33 54.61
CA GLY A 24 33.31 8.52 53.18
C GLY A 24 33.26 7.22 52.39
N VAL A 25 32.11 6.87 51.84
CA VAL A 25 32.00 5.85 50.78
C VAL A 25 32.23 6.55 49.45
N ALA A 26 33.37 6.27 48.80
CA ALA A 26 33.61 6.72 47.45
C ALA A 26 32.56 6.11 46.51
N ALA A 27 31.65 6.93 46.00
CA ALA A 27 30.70 6.51 45.00
C ALA A 27 31.49 6.16 43.72
N ILE A 28 31.62 4.86 43.43
CA ILE A 28 32.09 4.39 42.13
C ILE A 28 30.97 4.69 41.13
N THR A 29 30.93 5.93 40.63
CA THR A 29 30.15 6.25 39.44
C THR A 29 30.70 5.37 38.32
N PRO A 30 29.89 4.50 37.68
CA PRO A 30 30.34 3.85 36.47
C PRO A 30 30.56 4.96 35.44
N THR A 31 31.81 5.23 35.12
CA THR A 31 32.16 6.03 33.95
C THR A 31 31.49 5.36 32.77
N ALA A 32 30.48 6.00 32.20
CA ALA A 32 29.88 5.55 30.95
C ALA A 32 31.00 5.57 29.91
N GLN A 33 31.59 4.41 29.66
CA GLN A 33 32.54 4.22 28.58
C GLN A 33 31.77 4.62 27.33
N ALA A 34 32.12 5.77 26.74
CA ALA A 34 31.53 6.17 25.47
C ALA A 34 31.77 5.01 24.52
N ALA A 35 30.70 4.38 24.03
CA ALA A 35 30.82 3.27 23.12
C ALA A 35 31.65 3.78 21.93
N THR A 36 32.85 3.22 21.75
CA THR A 36 33.67 3.51 20.57
C THR A 36 32.77 3.31 19.36
N PRO A 37 32.61 4.32 18.48
CA PRO A 37 31.78 4.16 17.30
C PRO A 37 32.27 2.91 16.57
N ALA A 38 31.33 2.01 16.26
CA ALA A 38 31.66 0.77 15.57
C ALA A 38 32.47 1.13 14.33
N ALA A 39 33.63 0.49 14.16
CA ALA A 39 34.49 0.75 13.00
C ALA A 39 33.65 0.57 11.74
N ALA A 40 33.65 1.57 10.86
CA ALA A 40 32.85 1.53 9.64
C ALA A 40 33.16 0.24 8.87
N ALA A 41 32.10 -0.50 8.49
CA ALA A 41 32.26 -1.77 7.80
C ALA A 41 33.10 -1.57 6.53
N ALA A 42 34.13 -2.41 6.36
CA ALA A 42 35.01 -2.33 5.20
C ALA A 42 34.18 -2.57 3.92
N VAL A 43 34.33 -1.68 2.94
CA VAL A 43 33.61 -1.80 1.66
C VAL A 43 34.24 -2.93 0.84
N THR A 44 33.44 -3.92 0.49
CA THR A 44 33.84 -5.02 -0.40
C THR A 44 34.09 -4.46 -1.81
N PRO A 45 35.25 -4.73 -2.44
CA PRO A 45 35.53 -4.29 -3.81
C PRO A 45 34.48 -4.80 -4.82
N LEU A 46 34.18 -3.98 -5.82
CA LEU A 46 33.39 -4.40 -6.99
C LEU A 46 34.28 -5.18 -7.99
N SER A 47 33.64 -5.83 -8.98
CA SER A 47 34.37 -6.31 -10.15
C SER A 47 35.03 -5.13 -10.90
N PRO A 48 36.12 -5.33 -11.67
CA PRO A 48 36.80 -4.24 -12.36
C PRO A 48 35.90 -3.43 -13.30
N GLU A 49 34.92 -4.06 -13.94
CA GLU A 49 33.92 -3.41 -14.81
C GLU A 49 32.98 -2.51 -14.00
N LEU A 50 32.35 -3.04 -12.94
CA LEU A 50 31.44 -2.28 -12.10
C LEU A 50 32.17 -1.17 -11.32
N GLU A 51 33.43 -1.39 -10.94
CA GLU A 51 34.28 -0.40 -10.30
C GLU A 51 34.63 0.76 -11.25
N ALA A 52 34.84 0.50 -12.54
CA ALA A 52 35.05 1.55 -13.54
C ALA A 52 33.79 2.42 -13.72
N ILE A 53 32.60 1.81 -13.77
CA ILE A 53 31.32 2.53 -13.83
C ILE A 53 31.12 3.36 -12.55
N ARG A 54 31.38 2.78 -11.38
CA ARG A 54 31.32 3.45 -10.08
C ARG A 54 32.28 4.64 -10.01
N ALA A 55 33.52 4.49 -10.48
CA ALA A 55 34.52 5.54 -10.50
C ALA A 55 34.09 6.72 -11.39
N ALA A 56 33.58 6.44 -12.60
CA ALA A 56 33.07 7.47 -13.51
C ALA A 56 31.88 8.25 -12.90
N GLU A 57 30.96 7.55 -12.24
CA GLU A 57 29.84 8.20 -11.55
C GLU A 57 30.30 9.03 -10.33
N ALA A 58 31.28 8.56 -9.56
CA ALA A 58 31.86 9.33 -8.45
C ALA A 58 32.47 10.65 -8.95
N VAL A 59 33.22 10.61 -10.06
CA VAL A 59 33.78 11.82 -10.70
C VAL A 59 32.67 12.80 -11.10
N ARG A 60 31.54 12.31 -11.64
CA ARG A 60 30.38 13.15 -11.97
C ARG A 60 29.72 13.78 -10.74
N ILE A 61 29.69 13.08 -9.60
CA ILE A 61 29.00 13.55 -8.38
C ILE A 61 29.87 14.47 -7.51
N TYR A 62 31.19 14.24 -7.48
CA TYR A 62 32.13 14.87 -6.55
C TYR A 62 33.41 15.47 -7.17
N GLY A 63 33.74 15.16 -8.43
CA GLY A 63 34.97 15.59 -9.09
C GLY A 63 36.14 14.60 -9.04
N ASP A 64 36.06 13.52 -8.25
CA ASP A 64 37.06 12.46 -8.18
C ASP A 64 36.42 11.07 -8.00
N SER A 65 37.20 10.02 -8.20
CA SER A 65 36.74 8.63 -8.16
C SER A 65 36.71 8.01 -6.76
N ALA A 66 37.14 8.70 -5.71
CA ALA A 66 37.38 8.08 -4.40
C ALA A 66 36.08 7.66 -3.69
N ILE A 67 36.10 6.45 -3.12
CA ILE A 67 35.01 5.96 -2.25
C ILE A 67 35.09 6.74 -0.93
N ARG A 68 34.05 7.55 -0.66
CA ARG A 68 33.95 8.37 0.55
C ARG A 68 33.44 7.57 1.74
N PRO A 69 33.80 7.94 2.98
CA PRO A 69 33.10 7.51 4.19
C PRO A 69 31.60 7.76 4.08
N LEU A 70 30.76 6.89 4.65
CA LEU A 70 29.31 6.93 4.47
C LEU A 70 28.69 8.28 4.89
N ALA A 71 29.26 8.94 5.90
CA ALA A 71 28.81 10.25 6.40
C ALA A 71 29.14 11.43 5.45
N GLU A 72 30.11 11.27 4.54
CA GLU A 72 30.55 12.28 3.57
C GLU A 72 29.91 12.10 2.19
N ARG A 73 29.21 10.98 1.96
CA ARG A 73 28.44 10.76 0.73
C ARG A 73 27.19 11.64 0.74
N LYS A 74 26.89 12.28 -0.40
CA LYS A 74 25.57 12.87 -0.68
C LYS A 74 24.47 11.85 -0.40
N THR A 75 23.32 12.29 0.08
CA THR A 75 22.18 11.43 0.39
C THR A 75 21.41 11.02 -0.87
N GLY A 76 20.79 9.83 -0.84
CA GLY A 76 20.04 9.35 -2.00
C GLY A 76 18.87 8.43 -1.70
N LEU A 77 18.00 8.28 -2.70
CA LEU A 77 16.90 7.32 -2.77
C LEU A 77 17.03 6.51 -4.06
N ILE A 78 16.68 5.22 -4.04
CA ILE A 78 16.71 4.37 -5.24
C ILE A 78 15.48 3.47 -5.31
N SER A 79 14.89 3.35 -6.50
CA SER A 79 13.91 2.31 -6.84
C SER A 79 14.53 1.22 -7.71
N LEU A 80 14.15 -0.02 -7.39
CA LEU A 80 14.44 -1.28 -8.07
C LEU A 80 13.09 -1.95 -8.32
N GLY A 81 12.96 -2.70 -9.41
CA GLY A 81 11.71 -3.34 -9.74
C GLY A 81 11.38 -3.39 -11.22
N ASP A 82 10.08 -3.48 -11.47
CA ASP A 82 9.48 -3.63 -12.78
C ASP A 82 8.84 -2.33 -13.32
N SER A 83 7.88 -2.48 -14.23
CA SER A 83 7.18 -1.41 -14.92
C SER A 83 6.34 -0.52 -14.00
N GLU A 84 5.82 -1.04 -12.88
CA GLU A 84 5.01 -0.22 -11.96
C GLU A 84 5.83 0.92 -11.33
N ILE A 85 7.15 0.74 -11.19
CA ILE A 85 8.03 1.76 -10.61
C ILE A 85 9.08 2.32 -11.57
N SER A 86 9.27 1.73 -12.77
CA SER A 86 10.10 2.36 -13.82
C SER A 86 9.51 3.68 -14.30
N GLY A 87 8.18 3.74 -14.44
CA GLY A 87 7.48 4.87 -15.06
C GLY A 87 6.67 4.52 -16.31
N GLU A 88 6.59 3.23 -16.67
CA GLU A 88 5.69 2.71 -17.70
C GLU A 88 4.29 3.31 -17.55
N GLY A 89 3.67 3.75 -18.65
CA GLY A 89 2.35 4.40 -18.61
C GLY A 89 2.36 5.91 -18.28
N VAL A 90 3.47 6.51 -17.84
CA VAL A 90 3.57 7.98 -17.74
C VAL A 90 3.66 8.64 -19.12
N GLY A 91 4.52 8.13 -20.00
CA GLY A 91 4.65 8.57 -21.40
C GLY A 91 5.75 9.61 -21.69
N ASN A 92 6.56 10.01 -20.71
CA ASN A 92 7.70 10.92 -20.90
C ASN A 92 9.05 10.25 -20.56
N TYR A 93 9.28 9.08 -21.15
CA TYR A 93 10.44 8.23 -20.86
C TYR A 93 11.78 8.89 -21.19
N ASP A 94 12.82 8.53 -20.43
CA ASP A 94 14.22 8.79 -20.80
C ASP A 94 14.50 8.15 -22.17
N PRO A 95 14.93 8.93 -23.19
CA PRO A 95 15.19 8.43 -24.53
C PRO A 95 16.18 7.26 -24.59
N ALA A 96 17.10 7.11 -23.62
CA ALA A 96 17.99 5.96 -23.58
C ALA A 96 17.26 4.63 -23.24
N THR A 97 16.09 4.72 -22.62
CA THR A 97 15.29 3.55 -22.17
C THR A 97 13.98 3.36 -22.94
N ASN A 98 13.83 4.07 -24.06
CA ASN A 98 12.67 4.06 -24.94
C ASN A 98 13.16 3.92 -26.40
N THR A 99 13.66 2.74 -26.72
CA THR A 99 14.27 2.37 -28.01
C THR A 99 13.89 0.93 -28.35
N PRO A 100 13.97 0.51 -29.62
CA PRO A 100 13.71 -0.90 -29.99
C PRO A 100 14.60 -1.93 -29.28
N SER A 101 15.75 -1.53 -28.74
CA SER A 101 16.73 -2.41 -28.06
C SER A 101 16.78 -2.27 -26.54
N ASN A 102 16.28 -1.16 -25.98
CA ASN A 102 16.13 -0.93 -24.55
C ASN A 102 14.79 -0.25 -24.31
N GLN A 103 13.93 -1.00 -23.63
CA GLN A 103 12.55 -0.68 -23.40
C GLN A 103 12.24 -0.48 -21.90
N CYS A 104 13.24 -0.23 -21.05
CA CYS A 104 13.03 -0.08 -19.61
C CYS A 104 12.00 1.00 -19.21
N HIS A 105 11.69 1.96 -20.09
CA HIS A 105 10.66 2.99 -19.90
C HIS A 105 10.79 3.69 -18.54
N ARG A 106 11.97 4.25 -18.28
CA ARG A 106 12.21 5.01 -17.05
C ARG A 106 11.70 6.43 -17.21
N SER A 107 10.78 6.86 -16.35
CA SER A 107 10.25 8.23 -16.38
C SER A 107 10.91 9.11 -15.31
N PRO A 108 11.26 10.38 -15.61
CA PRO A 108 11.65 11.36 -14.59
C PRO A 108 10.49 11.69 -13.63
N ASP A 109 9.24 11.40 -14.03
CA ASP A 109 8.04 11.53 -13.20
C ASP A 109 7.63 10.23 -12.49
N SER A 110 8.48 9.20 -12.50
CA SER A 110 8.32 8.03 -11.63
C SER A 110 8.42 8.41 -10.15
N ALA A 111 7.76 7.63 -9.30
CA ALA A 111 7.47 8.04 -7.92
C ALA A 111 8.71 8.34 -7.06
N ILE A 112 9.84 7.67 -7.31
CA ILE A 112 11.09 7.86 -6.55
C ILE A 112 11.65 9.28 -6.66
N HIS A 113 11.45 9.93 -7.80
CA HIS A 113 11.92 11.30 -8.09
C HIS A 113 10.99 12.37 -7.49
N ARG A 114 9.78 11.99 -7.08
CA ARG A 114 8.70 12.90 -6.68
C ARG A 114 8.34 12.82 -5.19
N THR A 115 9.02 11.97 -4.42
CA THR A 115 8.80 11.90 -2.96
C THR A 115 9.22 13.21 -2.28
N GLY A 116 8.53 13.58 -1.21
CA GLY A 116 8.93 14.68 -0.32
C GLY A 116 10.04 14.31 0.67
N ILE A 117 10.78 13.22 0.43
CA ILE A 117 11.86 12.73 1.28
C ILE A 117 13.15 13.47 0.91
N PRO A 118 13.73 14.35 1.75
CA PRO A 118 14.83 15.22 1.33
C PRO A 118 16.10 14.42 0.98
N ALA A 119 16.52 14.45 -0.28
CA ALA A 119 17.72 13.75 -0.76
C ALA A 119 18.45 14.59 -1.80
N ASP A 120 19.79 14.49 -1.84
CA ASP A 120 20.62 15.19 -2.82
C ASP A 120 20.51 14.57 -4.23
N LEU A 121 20.24 13.25 -4.29
CA LEU A 121 20.12 12.47 -5.51
C LEU A 121 18.94 11.49 -5.43
N THR A 122 18.33 11.18 -6.56
CA THR A 122 17.31 10.13 -6.69
C THR A 122 17.61 9.30 -7.93
N PHE A 123 17.46 7.98 -7.82
CA PHE A 123 17.80 7.04 -8.88
C PHE A 123 16.62 6.12 -9.16
N ASN A 124 16.36 5.86 -10.44
CA ASN A 124 15.50 4.76 -10.84
C ASN A 124 16.34 3.73 -11.61
N ALA A 125 16.45 2.52 -11.07
CA ALA A 125 17.09 1.38 -11.71
C ALA A 125 16.07 0.32 -12.16
N ALA A 126 14.80 0.46 -11.74
CA ALA A 126 13.70 -0.38 -12.21
C ALA A 126 13.52 -0.30 -13.72
N CYS A 127 12.97 -1.35 -14.29
CA CYS A 127 12.92 -1.52 -15.74
C CYS A 127 11.69 -2.34 -16.10
N SER A 128 10.88 -1.81 -17.02
CA SER A 128 9.65 -2.45 -17.47
C SER A 128 9.85 -3.89 -17.96
N GLY A 129 8.91 -4.77 -17.63
CA GLY A 129 9.03 -6.23 -17.82
C GLY A 129 9.97 -6.95 -16.84
N GLY A 130 10.55 -6.23 -15.86
CA GLY A 130 11.49 -6.81 -14.89
C GLY A 130 10.85 -7.87 -13.99
N TYR A 131 11.60 -8.93 -13.69
CA TYR A 131 11.23 -9.97 -12.73
C TYR A 131 12.40 -10.19 -11.74
N THR A 132 12.23 -10.99 -10.69
CA THR A 132 13.27 -11.14 -9.63
C THR A 132 14.65 -11.52 -10.18
N GLY A 133 14.73 -12.30 -11.26
CA GLY A 133 15.99 -12.70 -11.91
C GLY A 133 16.78 -11.55 -12.54
N ASN A 134 16.19 -10.37 -12.75
CA ASN A 134 16.90 -9.17 -13.21
C ASN A 134 17.42 -8.28 -12.07
N ILE A 135 17.00 -8.58 -10.84
CA ILE A 135 17.28 -7.75 -9.65
C ILE A 135 18.36 -8.38 -8.77
N ARG A 136 18.40 -9.71 -8.70
CA ARG A 136 19.23 -10.49 -7.78
C ARG A 136 20.73 -10.50 -8.12
N ILE A 137 21.57 -10.74 -7.12
CA ILE A 137 23.02 -10.92 -7.30
C ILE A 137 23.27 -12.08 -8.27
N GLY A 138 24.08 -11.85 -9.31
CA GLY A 138 24.34 -12.86 -10.35
C GLY A 138 23.14 -13.12 -11.28
N GLY A 139 22.14 -12.24 -11.26
CA GLY A 139 21.00 -12.25 -12.18
C GLY A 139 21.38 -11.86 -13.62
N SER A 140 20.38 -11.71 -14.49
CA SER A 140 20.57 -11.34 -15.89
C SER A 140 20.15 -9.90 -16.18
N LYS A 141 20.92 -9.23 -17.04
CA LYS A 141 20.54 -7.95 -17.64
C LYS A 141 19.25 -8.11 -18.47
N GLN A 142 18.37 -7.11 -18.47
CA GLN A 142 17.16 -7.11 -19.33
C GLN A 142 17.50 -6.73 -20.78
N TYR A 143 18.35 -5.72 -20.95
CA TYR A 143 18.87 -5.25 -22.24
C TYR A 143 20.40 -5.20 -22.19
N ALA A 144 21.07 -5.20 -23.34
CA ALA A 144 22.53 -5.37 -23.41
C ALA A 144 23.32 -4.22 -22.76
N ASP A 145 22.76 -3.01 -22.83
CA ASP A 145 23.23 -1.74 -22.28
C ASP A 145 22.83 -1.51 -20.82
N GLU A 146 21.97 -2.36 -20.26
CA GLU A 146 21.56 -2.30 -18.85
C GLU A 146 22.54 -3.02 -17.91
N LEU A 147 22.37 -2.77 -16.61
CA LEU A 147 22.99 -3.55 -15.54
C LEU A 147 21.93 -4.44 -14.87
N VAL A 148 22.39 -5.50 -14.19
CA VAL A 148 21.55 -6.19 -13.20
C VAL A 148 21.21 -5.17 -12.11
N GLN A 149 19.98 -5.13 -11.61
CA GLN A 149 19.57 -4.02 -10.75
C GLN A 149 20.29 -4.04 -9.37
N SER A 150 20.74 -5.21 -8.89
CA SER A 150 21.67 -5.30 -7.75
C SER A 150 23.01 -4.63 -8.01
N ASP A 151 23.56 -4.70 -9.22
CA ASP A 151 24.83 -4.07 -9.57
C ASP A 151 24.68 -2.55 -9.63
N SER A 152 23.55 -2.08 -10.17
CA SER A 152 23.15 -0.67 -10.08
C SER A 152 23.10 -0.20 -8.63
N LEU A 153 22.44 -0.94 -7.72
CA LEU A 153 22.43 -0.62 -6.29
C LEU A 153 23.85 -0.65 -5.69
N ALA A 154 24.67 -1.64 -6.04
CA ALA A 154 26.03 -1.81 -5.53
C ALA A 154 26.93 -0.61 -5.86
N ILE A 155 26.76 -0.05 -7.07
CA ILE A 155 27.40 1.18 -7.53
C ILE A 155 26.84 2.40 -6.77
N LYS A 156 25.51 2.60 -6.76
CA LYS A 156 24.90 3.79 -6.14
C LYS A 156 25.20 3.87 -4.65
N ALA A 157 25.14 2.75 -3.94
CA ALA A 157 25.37 2.66 -2.50
C ALA A 157 26.81 3.00 -2.09
N ARG A 158 27.81 2.68 -2.93
CA ARG A 158 29.23 3.03 -2.70
C ARG A 158 29.51 4.53 -2.95
N ASN A 159 28.76 5.16 -3.84
CA ASN A 159 28.91 6.59 -4.17
C ASN A 159 27.99 7.53 -3.38
N THR A 160 26.86 7.05 -2.88
CA THR A 160 25.77 7.86 -2.30
C THR A 160 25.36 7.23 -0.97
N ARG A 161 24.99 8.02 0.06
CA ARG A 161 24.34 7.55 1.30
C ARG A 161 22.86 7.30 1.03
N ILE A 162 22.54 6.08 0.59
CA ILE A 162 21.17 5.65 0.31
C ILE A 162 20.39 5.59 1.62
N LYS A 163 19.28 6.33 1.69
CA LYS A 163 18.39 6.38 2.84
C LYS A 163 17.18 5.45 2.68
N MET A 164 16.81 5.13 1.44
CA MET A 164 15.72 4.23 1.09
C MET A 164 16.04 3.48 -0.20
N VAL A 165 15.87 2.15 -0.14
CA VAL A 165 15.82 1.24 -1.28
C VAL A 165 14.37 0.79 -1.40
N LEU A 166 13.70 1.19 -2.48
CA LEU A 166 12.35 0.76 -2.82
C LEU A 166 12.42 -0.42 -3.79
N LEU A 167 11.69 -1.50 -3.51
CA LEU A 167 11.52 -2.68 -4.35
C LEU A 167 10.04 -2.83 -4.74
N VAL A 168 9.77 -2.97 -6.04
CA VAL A 168 8.47 -3.34 -6.61
C VAL A 168 8.70 -4.47 -7.60
N ALA A 169 8.48 -5.71 -7.15
CA ALA A 169 8.81 -6.90 -7.95
C ALA A 169 7.87 -8.07 -7.65
N GLY A 170 7.68 -8.94 -8.65
CA GLY A 170 6.97 -10.22 -8.52
C GLY A 170 5.76 -10.37 -9.44
N ALA A 171 5.21 -9.27 -9.97
CA ALA A 171 4.09 -9.33 -10.90
C ALA A 171 4.40 -10.08 -12.21
N ASN A 172 5.66 -10.03 -12.66
CA ASN A 172 6.16 -10.68 -13.88
C ASN A 172 6.79 -12.07 -13.66
N ASP A 173 6.91 -12.53 -12.41
CA ASP A 173 7.42 -13.86 -12.06
C ASP A 173 6.30 -14.92 -12.22
N ASP A 174 5.84 -15.56 -11.13
CA ASP A 174 4.86 -16.66 -11.20
C ASP A 174 3.43 -16.18 -11.46
N LEU A 175 3.13 -14.93 -11.12
CA LEU A 175 1.79 -14.33 -11.28
C LEU A 175 1.47 -14.05 -12.74
N GLN A 176 2.45 -13.58 -13.50
CA GLN A 176 2.34 -13.25 -14.93
C GLN A 176 1.18 -12.28 -15.22
N PHE A 177 1.09 -11.17 -14.47
CA PHE A 177 -0.02 -10.22 -14.60
C PHE A 177 -0.19 -9.67 -16.02
N GLY A 178 0.90 -9.35 -16.72
CA GLY A 178 0.86 -8.93 -18.13
C GLY A 178 0.13 -9.95 -19.02
N PRO A 179 0.64 -11.20 -19.16
CA PRO A 179 -0.03 -12.27 -19.89
C PRO A 179 -1.48 -12.57 -19.46
N VAL A 180 -1.79 -12.47 -18.16
CA VAL A 180 -3.16 -12.65 -17.65
C VAL A 180 -4.07 -11.51 -18.15
N MET A 181 -3.67 -10.26 -17.97
CA MET A 181 -4.41 -9.08 -18.43
C MET A 181 -4.61 -9.10 -19.95
N THR A 182 -3.59 -9.48 -20.72
CA THR A 182 -3.69 -9.66 -22.17
C THR A 182 -4.77 -10.68 -22.53
N ASP A 183 -4.79 -11.87 -21.92
CA ASP A 183 -5.83 -12.89 -22.18
C ASP A 183 -7.23 -12.38 -21.78
N CYS A 184 -7.39 -11.68 -20.65
CA CYS A 184 -8.66 -11.08 -20.25
C CYS A 184 -9.18 -10.05 -21.27
N VAL A 185 -8.31 -9.15 -21.76
CA VAL A 185 -8.66 -8.14 -22.76
C VAL A 185 -8.93 -8.78 -24.12
N THR A 186 -8.06 -9.68 -24.60
CA THR A 186 -8.23 -10.38 -25.87
C THR A 186 -9.52 -11.18 -25.90
N ARG A 187 -9.85 -11.92 -24.82
CA ARG A 187 -11.11 -12.65 -24.73
C ARG A 187 -12.32 -11.72 -24.79
N TRP A 188 -12.27 -10.57 -24.10
CA TRP A 188 -13.36 -9.60 -24.14
C TRP A 188 -13.55 -8.98 -25.54
N VAL A 189 -12.46 -8.54 -26.18
CA VAL A 189 -12.48 -8.01 -27.56
C VAL A 189 -13.00 -9.05 -28.56
N LEU A 190 -12.60 -10.31 -28.42
CA LEU A 190 -13.01 -11.41 -29.29
C LEU A 190 -14.29 -12.15 -28.83
N SER A 191 -14.98 -11.66 -27.80
CA SER A 191 -16.20 -12.26 -27.23
C SER A 191 -16.09 -13.74 -26.83
N GLN A 192 -14.94 -14.15 -26.28
CA GLN A 192 -14.61 -15.53 -25.90
C GLN A 192 -14.98 -15.90 -24.45
N GLY A 193 -15.65 -15.02 -23.72
CA GLY A 193 -16.01 -15.21 -22.31
C GLY A 193 -14.90 -14.81 -21.34
N THR A 194 -15.16 -14.92 -20.03
CA THR A 194 -14.28 -14.42 -18.97
C THR A 194 -12.93 -15.15 -18.89
N CYS A 195 -11.91 -14.48 -18.35
CA CYS A 195 -10.61 -15.10 -18.06
C CYS A 195 -10.54 -15.75 -16.67
N GLU A 196 -11.29 -15.24 -15.69
CA GLU A 196 -11.28 -15.69 -14.29
C GLU A 196 -11.32 -17.23 -14.11
N PRO A 197 -12.19 -18.00 -14.80
CA PRO A 197 -12.28 -19.46 -14.59
C PRO A 197 -11.01 -20.23 -14.97
N LYS A 198 -10.14 -19.64 -15.80
CA LYS A 198 -8.85 -20.22 -16.20
C LYS A 198 -7.76 -20.00 -15.14
N TYR A 199 -7.85 -18.91 -14.37
CA TYR A 199 -6.76 -18.46 -13.49
C TYR A 199 -7.06 -18.61 -12.00
N ALA A 200 -8.30 -18.36 -11.56
CA ALA A 200 -8.66 -18.35 -10.14
C ALA A 200 -8.28 -19.64 -9.37
N PRO A 201 -8.53 -20.87 -9.89
CA PRO A 201 -8.22 -22.09 -9.15
C PRO A 201 -6.73 -22.31 -8.86
N GLY A 202 -5.83 -21.72 -9.66
CA GLY A 202 -4.38 -21.85 -9.52
C GLY A 202 -3.69 -20.64 -8.89
N TRP A 203 -4.42 -19.56 -8.60
CA TRP A 203 -3.82 -18.26 -8.29
C TRP A 203 -2.96 -18.29 -7.02
N GLN A 204 -3.45 -18.90 -5.94
CA GLN A 204 -2.71 -19.02 -4.68
C GLN A 204 -1.38 -19.78 -4.86
N GLY A 205 -1.34 -20.80 -5.72
CA GLY A 205 -0.10 -21.53 -6.02
C GLY A 205 0.96 -20.66 -6.71
N ARG A 206 0.54 -19.68 -7.52
CA ARG A 206 1.46 -18.68 -8.10
C ARG A 206 2.01 -17.75 -7.03
N VAL A 207 1.17 -17.26 -6.11
CA VAL A 207 1.59 -16.43 -4.96
C VAL A 207 2.61 -17.18 -4.09
N ASP A 208 2.35 -18.46 -3.78
CA ASP A 208 3.23 -19.27 -2.96
C ASP A 208 4.57 -19.61 -3.64
N GLY A 209 4.57 -19.77 -4.98
CA GLY A 209 5.79 -19.92 -5.78
C GLY A 209 6.63 -18.65 -5.87
N LEU A 210 5.99 -17.48 -5.87
CA LEU A 210 6.63 -16.18 -5.91
C LEU A 210 7.34 -15.83 -4.60
N ARG A 211 6.67 -16.02 -3.46
CA ARG A 211 7.14 -15.57 -2.13
C ARG A 211 8.64 -15.85 -1.86
N PRO A 212 9.19 -17.07 -2.02
CA PRO A 212 10.61 -17.34 -1.77
C PRO A 212 11.57 -16.61 -2.73
N LYS A 213 11.14 -16.25 -3.95
CA LYS A 213 11.98 -15.47 -4.89
C LYS A 213 12.14 -14.03 -4.42
N VAL A 214 11.08 -13.45 -3.88
CA VAL A 214 11.09 -12.10 -3.28
C VAL A 214 11.89 -12.08 -1.99
N GLU A 215 11.72 -13.08 -1.11
CA GLU A 215 12.53 -13.24 0.10
C GLU A 215 14.03 -13.33 -0.23
N ALA A 216 14.40 -14.14 -1.23
CA ALA A 216 15.78 -14.23 -1.71
C ALA A 216 16.29 -12.91 -2.32
N THR A 217 15.44 -12.19 -3.06
CA THR A 217 15.78 -10.85 -3.58
C THR A 217 16.08 -9.86 -2.46
N LEU A 218 15.27 -9.85 -1.40
CA LEU A 218 15.49 -8.96 -0.25
C LEU A 218 16.78 -9.32 0.52
N ALA A 219 17.12 -10.61 0.62
CA ALA A 219 18.38 -11.07 1.20
C ALA A 219 19.60 -10.65 0.35
N ASP A 220 19.51 -10.75 -0.96
CA ASP A 220 20.54 -10.30 -1.90
C ASP A 220 20.74 -8.77 -1.80
N LEU A 221 19.67 -7.98 -1.78
CA LEU A 221 19.76 -6.52 -1.63
C LEU A 221 20.35 -6.09 -0.27
N LYS A 222 20.08 -6.82 0.82
CA LYS A 222 20.76 -6.60 2.10
C LYS A 222 22.26 -6.91 2.02
N THR A 223 22.64 -7.95 1.28
CA THR A 223 24.05 -8.29 1.03
C THR A 223 24.76 -7.18 0.25
N VAL A 224 24.17 -6.70 -0.85
CA VAL A 224 24.69 -5.55 -1.64
C VAL A 224 24.97 -4.32 -0.77
N MET A 225 24.06 -4.00 0.15
CA MET A 225 24.18 -2.84 1.03
C MET A 225 25.27 -3.02 2.08
N ARG A 226 25.38 -4.20 2.70
CA ARG A 226 26.47 -4.51 3.64
C ARG A 226 27.83 -4.44 2.95
N ASP A 227 27.95 -4.99 1.75
CA ASP A 227 29.15 -4.90 0.92
C ASP A 227 29.52 -3.45 0.52
N ALA A 228 28.54 -2.53 0.48
CA ALA A 228 28.76 -1.09 0.27
C ALA A 228 29.10 -0.31 1.56
N GLY A 229 29.23 -1.00 2.69
CA GLY A 229 29.62 -0.45 4.01
C GLY A 229 28.45 -0.02 4.91
N TYR A 230 27.23 -0.53 4.70
CA TYR A 230 26.05 -0.18 5.49
C TYR A 230 25.73 -1.22 6.57
N ALA A 231 25.21 -0.77 7.71
CA ALA A 231 24.38 -1.60 8.57
C ALA A 231 22.92 -1.62 8.05
N ASP A 232 22.17 -2.68 8.36
CA ASP A 232 20.72 -2.79 8.05
C ASP A 232 19.89 -1.61 8.59
N ALA A 233 20.38 -0.90 9.60
CA ALA A 233 19.73 0.26 10.23
C ALA A 233 20.04 1.61 9.55
N ASP A 234 21.03 1.68 8.64
CA ASP A 234 21.44 2.94 7.99
C ASP A 234 20.45 3.41 6.89
N TYR A 235 19.59 2.50 6.43
CA TYR A 235 18.67 2.72 5.31
C TYR A 235 17.35 1.98 5.51
N LYS A 236 16.31 2.42 4.80
CA LYS A 236 15.01 1.73 4.75
C LYS A 236 14.93 0.82 3.52
N LEU A 237 14.80 -0.48 3.71
CA LEU A 237 14.43 -1.42 2.63
C LEU A 237 12.90 -1.54 2.61
N VAL A 238 12.26 -0.98 1.59
CA VAL A 238 10.80 -0.93 1.44
C VAL A 238 10.39 -1.82 0.27
N VAL A 239 9.48 -2.75 0.51
CA VAL A 239 8.66 -3.39 -0.52
C VAL A 239 7.37 -2.59 -0.64
N MET A 240 7.01 -2.18 -1.85
CA MET A 240 5.67 -1.65 -2.14
C MET A 240 4.91 -2.69 -2.98
N GLY A 241 3.61 -2.82 -2.72
CA GLY A 241 2.71 -3.66 -3.49
C GLY A 241 2.33 -3.07 -4.86
N TYR A 242 1.23 -3.59 -5.41
CA TYR A 242 0.62 -3.20 -6.67
C TYR A 242 -0.88 -2.85 -6.45
N PRO A 243 -1.38 -1.67 -6.88
CA PRO A 243 -2.79 -1.37 -6.89
C PRO A 243 -3.50 -2.13 -8.02
N SER A 244 -4.82 -2.25 -7.94
CA SER A 244 -5.62 -2.71 -9.08
C SER A 244 -5.82 -1.56 -10.08
N PRO A 245 -5.35 -1.66 -11.34
CA PRO A 245 -5.50 -0.58 -12.32
C PRO A 245 -6.90 -0.52 -12.93
N ILE A 246 -7.65 -1.61 -12.87
CA ILE A 246 -9.05 -1.71 -13.33
C ILE A 246 -9.94 -2.17 -12.17
N GLY A 247 -11.18 -1.70 -12.16
CA GLY A 247 -12.20 -2.07 -11.18
C GLY A 247 -13.60 -2.13 -11.81
N PRO A 248 -14.61 -2.69 -11.11
CA PRO A 248 -15.99 -2.76 -11.59
C PRO A 248 -16.78 -1.44 -11.44
N ASP A 249 -16.26 -0.46 -10.72
CA ASP A 249 -17.00 0.71 -10.26
C ASP A 249 -17.11 1.86 -11.29
N PHE A 250 -16.61 1.68 -12.51
CA PHE A 250 -16.66 2.71 -13.59
C PHE A 250 -18.08 3.15 -13.96
N ASN A 251 -19.12 2.39 -13.61
CA ASN A 251 -20.52 2.79 -13.78
C ASN A 251 -20.95 3.92 -12.82
N ASP A 252 -20.20 4.17 -11.74
CA ASP A 252 -20.41 5.34 -10.87
C ASP A 252 -19.84 6.65 -11.45
N ASN A 253 -19.03 6.59 -12.52
CA ASN A 253 -18.53 7.77 -13.21
C ASN A 253 -19.67 8.40 -14.06
N PRO A 254 -20.19 9.59 -13.72
CA PRO A 254 -21.27 10.22 -14.47
C PRO A 254 -20.86 10.66 -15.89
N ASN A 255 -19.55 10.71 -16.17
CA ASN A 255 -18.94 11.06 -17.44
C ASN A 255 -18.37 9.82 -18.17
N PHE A 256 -18.77 8.61 -17.80
CA PHE A 256 -18.23 7.36 -18.36
C PHE A 256 -18.41 7.28 -19.89
N PRO A 257 -17.32 7.27 -20.69
CA PRO A 257 -17.40 7.33 -22.15
C PRO A 257 -17.59 5.94 -22.81
N GLY A 258 -17.85 4.90 -22.02
CA GLY A 258 -17.84 3.50 -22.46
C GLY A 258 -16.46 2.85 -22.39
N LYS A 259 -16.43 1.50 -22.39
CA LYS A 259 -15.22 0.72 -22.12
C LYS A 259 -14.09 0.90 -23.14
N LEU A 260 -14.41 0.93 -24.44
CA LEU A 260 -13.39 1.15 -25.48
C LEU A 260 -12.86 2.60 -25.45
N PRO A 261 -13.69 3.67 -25.49
CA PRO A 261 -13.17 5.04 -25.47
C PRO A 261 -12.47 5.43 -24.16
N GLY A 262 -12.88 4.86 -23.02
CA GLY A 262 -12.24 5.08 -21.72
C GLY A 262 -11.05 4.15 -21.43
N GLY A 263 -10.82 3.13 -22.26
CA GLY A 263 -9.70 2.19 -22.13
C GLY A 263 -9.85 1.07 -21.09
N CYS A 264 -10.97 0.96 -20.36
CA CYS A 264 -11.26 -0.15 -19.44
C CYS A 264 -11.84 -1.38 -20.16
N ALA A 265 -11.14 -1.84 -21.19
CA ALA A 265 -11.46 -3.07 -21.90
C ALA A 265 -11.37 -4.29 -20.98
N GLY A 266 -12.38 -5.17 -21.02
CA GLY A 266 -12.47 -6.36 -20.15
C GLY A 266 -13.87 -6.58 -19.57
N TYR A 267 -14.14 -7.80 -19.09
CA TYR A 267 -15.41 -8.13 -18.41
C TYR A 267 -15.41 -7.63 -16.95
N ASP A 268 -16.59 -7.22 -16.47
CA ASP A 268 -16.77 -6.66 -15.12
C ASP A 268 -16.44 -7.69 -14.03
N SER A 269 -16.76 -8.97 -14.26
CA SER A 269 -16.41 -10.08 -13.38
C SER A 269 -14.91 -10.35 -13.31
N ASP A 270 -14.18 -10.18 -14.43
CA ASP A 270 -12.72 -10.33 -14.46
C ASP A 270 -12.05 -9.16 -13.70
N ALA A 271 -12.53 -7.92 -13.88
CA ALA A 271 -12.08 -6.77 -13.09
C ALA A 271 -12.42 -6.93 -11.59
N THR A 272 -13.60 -7.47 -11.28
CA THR A 272 -14.03 -7.79 -9.90
C THR A 272 -13.11 -8.83 -9.27
N TRP A 273 -12.81 -9.92 -9.98
CA TRP A 273 -11.88 -10.96 -9.50
C TRP A 273 -10.46 -10.41 -9.31
N GLY A 274 -9.96 -9.65 -10.29
CA GLY A 274 -8.65 -8.99 -10.23
C GLY A 274 -8.51 -8.15 -8.96
N ARG A 275 -9.42 -7.18 -8.78
CA ARG A 275 -9.42 -6.25 -7.65
C ARG A 275 -9.70 -6.91 -6.31
N ASN A 276 -10.68 -7.82 -6.26
CA ASN A 276 -11.22 -8.31 -5.00
C ASN A 276 -10.64 -9.64 -4.53
N GLN A 277 -9.90 -10.37 -5.38
CA GLN A 277 -9.28 -11.65 -5.03
C GLN A 277 -7.81 -11.76 -5.46
N ALA A 278 -7.50 -11.48 -6.73
CA ALA A 278 -6.17 -11.76 -7.28
C ALA A 278 -5.08 -10.86 -6.66
N VAL A 279 -5.29 -9.54 -6.68
CA VAL A 279 -4.39 -8.57 -6.06
C VAL A 279 -4.27 -8.76 -4.53
N PRO A 280 -5.35 -8.82 -3.72
CA PRO A 280 -5.19 -9.08 -2.28
C PRO A 280 -4.45 -10.37 -1.94
N ALA A 281 -4.66 -11.47 -2.69
CA ALA A 281 -3.92 -12.71 -2.47
C ALA A 281 -2.40 -12.53 -2.70
N PHE A 282 -2.03 -11.84 -3.79
CA PHE A 282 -0.65 -11.47 -4.08
C PHE A 282 -0.04 -10.61 -2.96
N GLU A 283 -0.74 -9.57 -2.56
CA GLU A 283 -0.24 -8.59 -1.60
C GLU A 283 -0.07 -9.17 -0.20
N LYS A 284 -0.96 -10.07 0.21
CA LYS A 284 -0.77 -10.90 1.41
C LYS A 284 0.50 -11.77 1.33
N GLY A 285 0.86 -12.26 0.14
CA GLY A 285 2.12 -12.97 -0.11
C GLY A 285 3.35 -12.05 0.00
N MET A 286 3.29 -10.85 -0.58
CA MET A 286 4.36 -9.85 -0.53
C MET A 286 4.60 -9.31 0.88
N ARG A 287 3.52 -9.04 1.61
CA ARG A 287 3.54 -8.72 3.04
C ARG A 287 4.28 -9.79 3.85
N ALA A 288 4.01 -11.07 3.58
CA ALA A 288 4.69 -12.17 4.23
C ALA A 288 6.18 -12.24 3.87
N ALA A 289 6.53 -12.08 2.58
CA ALA A 289 7.93 -12.03 2.12
C ALA A 289 8.72 -10.91 2.81
N ALA A 290 8.17 -9.70 2.84
CA ALA A 290 8.79 -8.53 3.46
C ALA A 290 9.01 -8.74 4.97
N ARG A 291 8.00 -9.26 5.69
CA ARG A 291 8.10 -9.61 7.11
C ARG A 291 9.19 -10.66 7.37
N ASN A 292 9.21 -11.74 6.61
CA ASN A 292 10.17 -12.84 6.75
C ASN A 292 11.62 -12.37 6.50
N ALA A 293 11.82 -11.47 5.53
CA ALA A 293 13.12 -10.88 5.23
C ALA A 293 13.52 -9.73 6.18
N GLY A 294 12.62 -9.28 7.06
CA GLY A 294 12.83 -8.08 7.89
C GLY A 294 12.99 -6.82 7.06
N ALA A 295 12.13 -6.64 6.06
CA ALA A 295 11.97 -5.42 5.26
C ALA A 295 10.67 -4.70 5.68
N LEU A 296 10.56 -3.42 5.33
CA LEU A 296 9.34 -2.64 5.52
C LEU A 296 8.37 -2.92 4.37
N TYR A 297 7.05 -2.89 4.61
CA TYR A 297 6.04 -3.13 3.58
C TYR A 297 4.99 -2.01 3.50
N LEU A 298 4.75 -1.52 2.28
CA LEU A 298 3.75 -0.53 1.95
C LEU A 298 2.67 -1.14 1.04
N ASP A 299 1.51 -1.40 1.62
CA ASP A 299 0.32 -1.91 0.93
C ASP A 299 -0.42 -0.76 0.22
N ASN A 300 -0.20 -0.63 -1.08
CA ASN A 300 -0.93 0.26 -2.00
C ASN A 300 -2.04 -0.49 -2.77
N SER A 301 -2.41 -1.72 -2.38
CA SER A 301 -3.35 -2.58 -3.14
C SER A 301 -4.72 -1.95 -3.40
N ARG A 302 -5.08 -1.00 -2.53
CA ARG A 302 -6.33 -0.23 -2.51
C ARG A 302 -6.14 1.23 -2.90
N LEU A 303 -4.95 1.61 -3.36
CA LEU A 303 -4.63 3.00 -3.61
C LEU A 303 -5.39 3.59 -4.80
N PHE A 304 -5.61 2.78 -5.84
CA PHE A 304 -6.33 3.23 -7.04
C PHE A 304 -7.84 3.01 -6.93
N HIS A 305 -8.38 2.56 -5.80
CA HIS A 305 -9.84 2.47 -5.60
C HIS A 305 -10.48 3.86 -5.71
N GLY A 306 -11.40 4.04 -6.66
CA GLY A 306 -11.97 5.35 -7.00
C GLY A 306 -11.20 6.11 -8.10
N HIS A 307 -10.05 5.57 -8.53
CA HIS A 307 -9.13 6.14 -9.52
C HIS A 307 -8.62 5.08 -10.52
N GLU A 308 -9.30 3.95 -10.65
CA GLU A 308 -9.04 2.96 -11.69
C GLU A 308 -9.31 3.53 -13.10
N VAL A 309 -8.88 2.82 -14.15
CA VAL A 309 -9.22 3.17 -15.53
C VAL A 309 -10.74 3.31 -15.68
N CYS A 310 -11.18 4.35 -16.39
CA CYS A 310 -12.57 4.79 -16.54
C CYS A 310 -13.23 5.40 -15.30
N MET A 311 -12.54 5.55 -14.17
CA MET A 311 -13.01 6.38 -13.05
C MET A 311 -12.75 7.87 -13.33
N GLU A 312 -13.39 8.72 -12.53
CA GLU A 312 -13.05 10.14 -12.46
C GLU A 312 -11.61 10.30 -11.92
N ASP A 313 -10.87 11.25 -12.50
CA ASP A 313 -9.48 11.54 -12.14
C ASP A 313 -8.45 10.37 -12.18
N THR A 314 -8.69 9.33 -13.01
CA THR A 314 -7.87 8.10 -13.17
C THR A 314 -6.37 8.24 -12.90
N TRP A 315 -5.82 7.30 -12.12
CA TRP A 315 -4.40 7.17 -11.77
C TRP A 315 -3.68 6.09 -12.56
N ALA A 316 -4.42 5.24 -13.28
CA ALA A 316 -3.89 4.31 -14.27
C ALA A 316 -4.06 4.86 -15.71
N ARG A 317 -3.20 4.39 -16.62
CA ARG A 317 -3.41 4.48 -18.07
C ARG A 317 -4.36 3.37 -18.51
N GLY A 318 -5.33 3.68 -19.37
CA GLY A 318 -6.22 2.67 -19.96
C GLY A 318 -5.50 1.76 -20.97
N LEU A 319 -6.27 0.94 -21.68
CA LEU A 319 -5.78 0.26 -22.88
C LEU A 319 -5.14 1.29 -23.82
N TYR A 320 -3.84 1.12 -24.08
CA TYR A 320 -3.04 2.00 -24.92
C TYR A 320 -2.27 1.15 -25.91
N LEU A 321 -2.45 1.44 -27.20
CA LEU A 321 -1.77 0.75 -28.29
C LEU A 321 -0.75 1.71 -28.92
N ASP A 322 0.52 1.40 -28.72
CA ASP A 322 1.64 2.04 -29.41
C ASP A 322 1.77 1.43 -30.81
N LEU A 323 1.19 2.12 -31.79
CA LEU A 323 1.17 1.70 -33.19
C LEU A 323 2.37 2.25 -33.98
N GLY A 324 3.51 2.51 -33.32
CA GLY A 324 4.78 2.86 -33.94
C GLY A 324 5.42 1.71 -34.73
N ASP A 325 6.73 1.52 -34.59
CA ASP A 325 7.50 0.54 -35.38
C ASP A 325 7.23 -0.94 -35.00
N HIS A 326 6.25 -1.20 -34.12
CA HIS A 326 5.83 -2.51 -33.63
C HIS A 326 4.99 -3.30 -34.67
N PHE A 327 5.43 -3.40 -35.93
CA PHE A 327 4.75 -4.23 -36.93
C PHE A 327 5.62 -5.41 -37.41
N PRO A 328 5.17 -6.67 -37.29
CA PRO A 328 3.88 -7.12 -36.75
C PRO A 328 3.75 -6.88 -35.24
N TRP A 329 2.51 -6.68 -34.76
CA TRP A 329 2.22 -6.36 -33.37
C TRP A 329 2.77 -7.42 -32.40
N ASP A 330 3.51 -6.93 -31.41
CA ASP A 330 4.17 -7.69 -30.35
C ASP A 330 3.62 -7.29 -28.96
N GLU A 331 4.26 -7.76 -27.90
CA GLU A 331 3.91 -7.38 -26.52
C GLU A 331 4.16 -5.89 -26.22
N ASN A 332 5.12 -5.25 -26.90
CA ASN A 332 5.45 -3.85 -26.70
C ASN A 332 4.32 -2.92 -27.16
N THR A 333 3.61 -3.31 -28.22
CA THR A 333 2.43 -2.60 -28.75
C THR A 333 1.42 -2.24 -27.65
N ALA A 334 1.14 -3.13 -26.70
CA ALA A 334 0.13 -2.89 -25.65
C ALA A 334 0.73 -2.56 -24.28
N ARG A 335 2.06 -2.53 -24.14
CA ARG A 335 2.79 -2.61 -22.86
C ARG A 335 2.54 -1.46 -21.89
N GLN A 336 2.27 -0.26 -22.40
CA GLN A 336 1.91 0.92 -21.59
C GLN A 336 0.53 0.79 -20.92
N SER A 337 -0.31 -0.16 -21.35
CA SER A 337 -1.68 -0.32 -20.83
C SER A 337 -1.70 -0.69 -19.35
N PHE A 338 -2.68 -0.17 -18.62
CA PHE A 338 -2.98 -0.53 -17.22
C PHE A 338 -1.86 -0.25 -16.21
N HIS A 339 -0.87 0.57 -16.57
CA HIS A 339 0.18 1.02 -15.65
C HIS A 339 -0.16 2.37 -14.99
N PRO A 340 0.46 2.72 -13.85
CA PRO A 340 0.35 4.04 -13.25
C PRO A 340 0.66 5.17 -14.23
N ASN A 341 -0.19 6.18 -14.28
CA ASN A 341 0.07 7.41 -15.04
C ASN A 341 0.78 8.45 -14.14
N TYR A 342 0.98 9.67 -14.67
CA TYR A 342 1.59 10.79 -13.92
C TYR A 342 0.93 11.03 -12.54
N ARG A 343 -0.39 10.86 -12.41
CA ARG A 343 -1.10 11.03 -11.14
C ARG A 343 -0.89 9.83 -10.21
N GLY A 344 -0.92 8.60 -10.74
CA GLY A 344 -0.63 7.38 -9.97
C GLY A 344 0.75 7.37 -9.34
N HIS A 345 1.80 7.77 -10.07
CA HIS A 345 3.13 7.94 -9.47
C HIS A 345 3.20 9.09 -8.46
N GLY A 346 2.37 10.13 -8.59
CA GLY A 346 2.21 11.17 -7.57
C GLY A 346 1.58 10.62 -6.29
N ALA A 347 0.59 9.75 -6.42
CA ALA A 347 -0.04 9.05 -5.30
C ALA A 347 0.96 8.13 -4.58
N PHE A 348 1.71 7.30 -5.31
CA PHE A 348 2.81 6.50 -4.75
C PHE A 348 3.85 7.38 -4.02
N ALA A 349 4.27 8.49 -4.63
CA ALA A 349 5.23 9.40 -4.02
C ALA A 349 4.72 9.99 -2.70
N SER A 350 3.44 10.34 -2.61
CA SER A 350 2.78 10.77 -1.36
C SER A 350 2.82 9.67 -0.30
N CYS A 351 2.39 8.45 -0.65
CA CYS A 351 2.36 7.30 0.25
C CYS A 351 3.76 6.94 0.77
N LEU A 352 4.77 6.89 -0.11
CA LEU A 352 6.17 6.64 0.25
C LEU A 352 6.72 7.71 1.19
N THR A 353 6.36 8.99 0.97
CA THR A 353 6.77 10.10 1.84
C THR A 353 6.17 9.96 3.24
N GLN A 354 4.87 9.67 3.33
CA GLN A 354 4.18 9.44 4.60
C GLN A 354 4.77 8.22 5.33
N PHE A 355 4.99 7.11 4.62
CA PHE A 355 5.54 5.88 5.19
C PHE A 355 7.00 6.06 5.67
N TYR A 356 7.82 6.78 4.91
CA TYR A 356 9.19 7.10 5.32
C TYR A 356 9.20 7.91 6.62
N ASN A 357 8.28 8.87 6.77
CA ASN A 357 8.21 9.73 7.97
C ASN A 357 7.50 9.07 9.17
N SER A 358 6.68 8.04 8.97
CA SER A 358 5.87 7.44 10.05
C SER A 358 6.67 6.59 11.05
N GLY A 359 7.80 6.03 10.62
CA GLY A 359 8.57 5.07 11.43
C GLY A 359 7.93 3.67 11.54
N LEU A 360 6.81 3.43 10.86
CA LEU A 360 6.15 2.12 10.82
C LEU A 360 6.97 1.08 10.05
N THR A 361 6.89 -0.18 10.47
CA THR A 361 7.41 -1.33 9.70
C THR A 361 6.44 -1.76 8.60
N GLU A 362 5.16 -1.49 8.78
CA GLU A 362 4.10 -1.87 7.85
C GLU A 362 2.96 -0.85 7.91
N ALA A 363 2.48 -0.47 6.74
CA ALA A 363 1.37 0.45 6.57
C ALA A 363 0.68 0.19 5.24
N SER A 364 -0.57 0.65 5.13
CA SER A 364 -1.25 0.77 3.85
C SER A 364 -1.45 2.22 3.44
N CYS A 365 -1.77 2.43 2.17
CA CYS A 365 -2.19 3.71 1.65
C CYS A 365 -3.46 3.55 0.80
N ALA A 366 -4.36 4.54 0.87
CA ALA A 366 -5.47 4.72 -0.07
C ALA A 366 -5.88 6.19 -0.11
N ASP A 367 -6.79 6.55 -1.01
CA ASP A 367 -7.54 7.81 -0.94
C ASP A 367 -9.01 7.54 -0.56
N PRO A 368 -9.36 7.53 0.74
CA PRO A 368 -10.69 7.07 1.17
C PRO A 368 -11.84 8.05 0.85
N ALA A 369 -11.61 9.07 0.03
CA ALA A 369 -12.67 9.98 -0.42
C ALA A 369 -12.44 10.48 -1.86
N SER A 370 -11.59 9.77 -2.63
CA SER A 370 -11.23 10.11 -4.01
C SER A 370 -10.83 11.59 -4.18
N THR A 371 -10.07 12.12 -3.21
CA THR A 371 -9.74 13.55 -3.04
C THR A 371 -8.49 13.99 -3.81
N GLY A 372 -7.83 13.11 -4.54
CA GLY A 372 -6.49 13.37 -5.08
C GLY A 372 -5.36 13.26 -4.03
N SER A 373 -5.69 12.89 -2.78
CA SER A 373 -4.84 13.03 -1.60
C SER A 373 -4.77 11.74 -0.78
N PRO A 374 -3.87 10.79 -1.14
CA PRO A 374 -3.68 9.56 -0.38
C PRO A 374 -3.32 9.78 1.09
N VAL A 375 -3.79 8.89 1.96
CA VAL A 375 -3.52 8.90 3.40
C VAL A 375 -3.04 7.53 3.86
N LEU A 376 -1.92 7.53 4.58
CA LEU A 376 -1.35 6.34 5.21
C LEU A 376 -2.24 5.83 6.38
N GLN A 377 -2.42 4.51 6.46
CA GLN A 377 -3.03 3.82 7.61
C GLN A 377 -2.02 2.84 8.22
N THR A 378 -2.16 2.55 9.51
CA THR A 378 -1.26 1.62 10.23
C THR A 378 -1.68 0.16 10.00
N GLY A 379 -0.73 -0.72 9.71
CA GLY A 379 -1.01 -2.12 9.33
C GLY A 379 -1.48 -2.24 7.88
N ALA A 380 -1.78 -3.48 7.44
CA ALA A 380 -2.34 -3.74 6.11
C ALA A 380 -3.88 -3.58 6.08
N TRP A 381 -4.47 -3.34 4.90
CA TRP A 381 -5.91 -3.09 4.77
C TRP A 381 -6.75 -4.29 5.23
N ASP A 382 -6.31 -5.51 4.93
CA ASP A 382 -6.95 -6.77 5.35
C ASP A 382 -7.12 -6.91 6.88
N ASP A 383 -6.38 -6.15 7.69
CA ASP A 383 -6.50 -6.16 9.16
C ASP A 383 -7.51 -5.10 9.70
N LEU A 384 -7.86 -4.10 8.87
CA LEU A 384 -8.65 -2.93 9.25
C LEU A 384 -10.17 -3.14 9.08
N PHE A 385 -10.57 -3.97 8.11
CA PHE A 385 -11.96 -4.32 7.87
C PHE A 385 -12.37 -5.55 8.68
N LYS A 386 -13.56 -5.50 9.29
CA LYS A 386 -14.11 -6.59 10.09
C LYS A 386 -15.60 -6.75 9.83
N PRO A 387 -16.15 -7.97 9.91
CA PRO A 387 -17.60 -8.15 9.92
C PRO A 387 -18.20 -7.38 11.10
N LEU A 388 -19.33 -6.72 10.85
CA LEU A 388 -20.16 -6.11 11.89
C LEU A 388 -21.36 -7.02 12.13
N ARG A 389 -21.25 -7.93 13.11
CA ARG A 389 -22.25 -8.96 13.36
C ARG A 389 -23.30 -8.46 14.34
N ASN A 390 -24.57 -8.52 13.93
CA ASN A 390 -25.68 -8.09 14.77
C ASN A 390 -25.94 -9.10 15.91
N GLU A 391 -26.09 -8.61 17.15
CA GLU A 391 -26.22 -9.48 18.33
C GLU A 391 -27.58 -10.22 18.41
N ALA A 392 -28.66 -9.67 17.83
CA ALA A 392 -29.98 -10.31 17.87
C ALA A 392 -30.19 -11.35 16.76
N THR A 393 -29.78 -11.02 15.53
CA THR A 393 -30.03 -11.87 14.37
C THR A 393 -28.88 -12.84 14.09
N GLY A 394 -27.68 -12.56 14.60
CA GLY A 394 -26.46 -13.30 14.29
C GLY A 394 -25.99 -13.13 12.83
N SER A 395 -26.63 -12.26 12.06
CA SER A 395 -26.28 -11.93 10.67
C SER A 395 -25.24 -10.81 10.61
N CYS A 396 -24.52 -10.71 9.51
CA CYS A 396 -23.54 -9.67 9.26
C CYS A 396 -24.19 -8.47 8.56
N LEU A 397 -23.66 -7.27 8.80
CA LEU A 397 -23.97 -6.09 8.00
C LEU A 397 -23.39 -6.29 6.59
N ASP A 398 -24.18 -6.04 5.54
CA ASP A 398 -23.88 -6.48 4.18
C ASP A 398 -24.23 -5.40 3.14
N ALA A 399 -23.31 -5.12 2.22
CA ALA A 399 -23.57 -4.34 1.02
C ALA A 399 -24.23 -5.23 -0.04
N ASN A 400 -25.56 -5.07 -0.20
CA ASN A 400 -26.42 -6.03 -0.89
C ASN A 400 -25.90 -6.48 -2.27
N GLY A 401 -25.84 -7.79 -2.48
CA GLY A 401 -25.38 -8.39 -3.74
C GLY A 401 -23.88 -8.22 -4.03
N GLY A 402 -23.11 -7.67 -3.09
CA GLY A 402 -21.70 -7.38 -3.29
C GLY A 402 -21.40 -6.16 -4.18
N ALA A 403 -22.39 -5.30 -4.39
CA ALA A 403 -22.23 -4.09 -5.19
C ALA A 403 -21.61 -2.93 -4.39
N SER A 404 -20.77 -2.15 -5.05
CA SER A 404 -20.17 -0.90 -4.53
C SER A 404 -20.84 0.36 -5.10
N ALA A 405 -21.78 0.21 -6.04
CA ALA A 405 -22.44 1.32 -6.72
C ALA A 405 -23.24 2.22 -5.76
N ASN A 406 -23.35 3.51 -6.10
CA ASN A 406 -24.18 4.46 -5.36
C ASN A 406 -25.65 4.00 -5.28
N ASN A 407 -26.27 4.17 -4.12
CA ASN A 407 -27.58 3.61 -3.75
C ASN A 407 -27.63 2.10 -3.48
N THR A 408 -26.51 1.37 -3.45
CA THR A 408 -26.52 -0.02 -2.99
C THR A 408 -27.07 -0.08 -1.57
N ALA A 409 -28.15 -0.84 -1.36
CA ALA A 409 -28.78 -0.97 -0.05
C ALA A 409 -27.85 -1.70 0.93
N VAL A 410 -27.77 -1.21 2.17
CA VAL A 410 -27.09 -1.92 3.25
C VAL A 410 -28.11 -2.72 4.03
N ILE A 411 -27.89 -4.02 4.15
CA ILE A 411 -28.83 -5.00 4.70
C ILE A 411 -28.16 -5.84 5.80
N GLY A 412 -28.95 -6.70 6.44
CA GLY A 412 -28.42 -7.89 7.09
C GLY A 412 -28.27 -9.02 6.08
N TRP A 413 -27.27 -9.87 6.25
CA TRP A 413 -27.20 -11.15 5.55
C TRP A 413 -26.47 -12.24 6.33
N ASP A 414 -26.69 -13.50 5.96
CA ASP A 414 -26.00 -14.65 6.55
C ASP A 414 -24.47 -14.45 6.42
N CYS A 415 -23.74 -14.54 7.54
CA CYS A 415 -22.29 -14.28 7.54
C CYS A 415 -21.54 -15.30 6.67
N HIS A 416 -20.93 -14.87 5.58
CA HIS A 416 -20.15 -15.70 4.65
C HIS A 416 -18.70 -15.22 4.47
N GLY A 417 -18.31 -14.11 5.10
CA GLY A 417 -16.93 -13.61 5.08
C GLY A 417 -16.50 -13.02 3.74
N GLY A 418 -17.44 -12.66 2.87
CA GLY A 418 -17.16 -11.88 1.66
C GLY A 418 -16.92 -10.41 1.99
N ARG A 419 -16.20 -9.71 1.12
CA ARG A 419 -15.76 -8.32 1.32
C ARG A 419 -16.92 -7.33 1.43
N ASN A 420 -18.08 -7.67 0.89
CA ASN A 420 -19.34 -6.93 1.10
C ASN A 420 -19.84 -6.92 2.56
N GLN A 421 -19.30 -7.81 3.40
CA GLN A 421 -19.56 -7.87 4.84
C GLN A 421 -18.45 -7.25 5.69
N GLY A 422 -17.32 -6.86 5.09
CA GLY A 422 -16.22 -6.18 5.77
C GLY A 422 -16.48 -4.68 5.92
N TRP A 423 -16.31 -4.17 7.14
CA TRP A 423 -16.49 -2.75 7.44
C TRP A 423 -15.36 -2.19 8.31
N TRP A 424 -14.95 -0.96 8.01
CA TRP A 424 -13.98 -0.21 8.80
C TRP A 424 -14.66 1.06 9.35
N TYR A 425 -14.40 1.39 10.62
CA TYR A 425 -14.80 2.67 11.21
C TYR A 425 -13.61 3.62 11.24
N ASP A 426 -13.60 4.58 10.32
CA ASP A 426 -12.61 5.64 10.25
C ASP A 426 -12.88 6.65 11.36
N THR A 427 -12.20 6.48 12.50
CA THR A 427 -12.37 7.34 13.68
C THR A 427 -12.01 8.81 13.42
N ALA A 428 -11.11 9.10 12.47
CA ALA A 428 -10.70 10.46 12.15
C ALA A 428 -11.79 11.22 11.37
N ARG A 429 -12.49 10.53 10.46
CA ARG A 429 -13.60 11.10 9.66
C ARG A 429 -15.00 10.77 10.20
N LYS A 430 -15.07 9.93 11.23
CA LYS A 430 -16.30 9.36 11.81
C LYS A 430 -17.16 8.57 10.82
N SER A 431 -16.59 8.05 9.74
CA SER A 431 -17.35 7.31 8.71
C SER A 431 -17.26 5.80 8.88
N VAL A 432 -18.32 5.10 8.48
CA VAL A 432 -18.34 3.63 8.35
C VAL A 432 -18.15 3.32 6.86
N ARG A 433 -17.14 2.51 6.54
CA ARG A 433 -16.64 2.30 5.17
C ARG A 433 -16.70 0.82 4.83
N THR A 434 -17.12 0.49 3.62
CA THR A 434 -17.14 -0.91 3.14
C THR A 434 -15.74 -1.35 2.70
N GLU A 435 -15.43 -2.64 2.82
CA GLU A 435 -14.19 -3.22 2.31
C GLU A 435 -14.19 -3.31 0.77
N LEU A 436 -15.37 -3.35 0.11
CA LEU A 436 -15.49 -3.47 -1.35
C LEU A 436 -14.68 -2.40 -2.09
N THR A 437 -14.75 -1.17 -1.62
CA THR A 437 -13.94 -0.03 -2.07
C THR A 437 -13.89 1.06 -0.99
N HIS A 438 -12.78 1.80 -0.91
CA HIS A 438 -12.51 2.70 0.21
C HIS A 438 -13.17 4.07 0.10
N ASP A 439 -13.60 4.43 -1.11
CA ASP A 439 -14.32 5.65 -1.45
C ASP A 439 -15.84 5.49 -1.32
N ARG A 440 -16.34 4.40 -0.71
CA ARG A 440 -17.76 4.22 -0.35
C ARG A 440 -17.98 4.20 1.15
N CYS A 441 -18.94 5.00 1.57
CA CYS A 441 -19.35 5.22 2.95
C CYS A 441 -20.80 4.76 3.14
N LEU A 442 -21.11 4.30 4.36
CA LEU A 442 -22.50 4.20 4.82
C LEU A 442 -23.12 5.61 4.84
N ASP A 443 -24.34 5.73 4.34
CA ASP A 443 -25.00 7.02 4.13
C ASP A 443 -26.47 7.00 4.60
N VAL A 444 -26.89 8.07 5.28
CA VAL A 444 -28.30 8.40 5.54
C VAL A 444 -28.86 9.13 4.31
N PRO A 445 -29.58 8.46 3.40
CA PRO A 445 -29.91 9.01 2.09
C PRO A 445 -30.66 10.34 2.19
N ALA A 446 -30.23 11.31 1.37
CA ALA A 446 -30.75 12.69 1.34
C ALA A 446 -30.75 13.39 2.73
N SER A 447 -29.87 12.98 3.66
CA SER A 447 -29.86 13.44 5.06
C SER A 447 -31.20 13.22 5.81
N ASN A 448 -32.00 12.23 5.41
CA ASN A 448 -33.30 11.95 6.04
C ASN A 448 -33.13 11.22 7.39
N HIS A 449 -32.88 11.97 8.45
CA HIS A 449 -32.71 11.49 9.82
C HIS A 449 -34.04 11.14 10.52
N SER A 450 -34.93 10.43 9.83
CA SER A 450 -36.20 9.92 10.37
C SER A 450 -36.07 8.46 10.81
N ALA A 451 -36.87 8.05 11.80
CA ALA A 451 -37.04 6.64 12.12
C ALA A 451 -37.65 5.90 10.91
N GLY A 452 -37.12 4.72 10.60
CA GLY A 452 -37.47 3.93 9.43
C GLY A 452 -36.62 4.17 8.18
N THR A 453 -35.84 5.27 8.09
CA THR A 453 -34.92 5.50 6.96
C THR A 453 -33.94 4.33 6.81
N ALA A 454 -33.88 3.73 5.62
CA ALA A 454 -32.92 2.70 5.28
C ALA A 454 -31.57 3.32 4.86
N LEU A 455 -30.47 2.67 5.20
CA LEU A 455 -29.11 3.12 4.88
C LEU A 455 -28.66 2.56 3.52
N ILE A 456 -27.81 3.32 2.83
CA ILE A 456 -27.22 2.94 1.53
C ILE A 456 -25.70 3.10 1.57
N LEU A 457 -25.02 2.60 0.53
CA LEU A 457 -23.68 3.03 0.16
C LEU A 457 -23.76 4.29 -0.73
N TRP A 458 -22.82 5.21 -0.48
CA TRP A 458 -22.60 6.39 -1.31
C TRP A 458 -21.11 6.79 -1.36
N ASN A 459 -20.70 7.54 -2.38
CA ASN A 459 -19.36 8.14 -2.47
C ASN A 459 -19.02 8.90 -1.18
N CYS A 460 -17.85 8.64 -0.57
CA CYS A 460 -17.44 9.33 0.65
C CYS A 460 -17.17 10.82 0.41
N HIS A 461 -18.05 11.70 0.88
CA HIS A 461 -17.94 13.16 0.79
C HIS A 461 -17.85 13.85 2.16
N GLY A 462 -17.89 13.09 3.26
CA GLY A 462 -17.69 13.60 4.62
C GLY A 462 -18.84 14.45 5.19
N GLY A 463 -19.98 14.50 4.51
CA GLY A 463 -21.18 15.21 4.97
C GLY A 463 -21.80 14.60 6.23
N ALA A 464 -22.68 15.35 6.89
CA ALA A 464 -23.25 14.95 8.19
C ALA A 464 -24.04 13.62 8.14
N ASN A 465 -24.61 13.28 6.98
CA ASN A 465 -25.27 12.01 6.66
C ASN A 465 -24.33 10.79 6.59
N GLN A 466 -23.02 11.00 6.51
CA GLN A 466 -21.99 9.95 6.49
C GLN A 466 -21.18 9.87 7.80
N GLN A 467 -21.48 10.74 8.77
CA GLN A 467 -20.79 10.78 10.06
C GLN A 467 -21.61 10.00 11.10
N PHE A 468 -20.98 9.00 11.70
CA PHE A 468 -21.54 8.15 12.74
C PHE A 468 -20.66 8.20 14.00
N VAL A 469 -21.30 8.19 15.17
CA VAL A 469 -20.64 7.94 16.45
C VAL A 469 -20.72 6.45 16.75
N ARG A 470 -19.56 5.81 16.96
CA ARG A 470 -19.48 4.45 17.52
C ARG A 470 -19.37 4.51 19.04
N ASP A 471 -20.36 3.97 19.72
CA ASP A 471 -20.48 3.88 21.18
C ASP A 471 -20.57 2.40 21.57
N GLY A 472 -19.40 1.80 21.84
CA GLY A 472 -19.27 0.36 21.98
C GLY A 472 -19.70 -0.41 20.72
N ALA A 473 -20.72 -1.26 20.87
CA ALA A 473 -21.32 -2.03 19.78
C ALA A 473 -22.39 -1.23 18.99
N THR A 474 -22.76 -0.02 19.43
CA THR A 474 -23.82 0.76 18.78
C THR A 474 -23.25 1.83 17.86
N LEU A 475 -23.87 2.02 16.70
CA LEU A 475 -23.57 3.08 15.74
C LEU A 475 -24.79 4.01 15.62
N ARG A 476 -24.55 5.33 15.66
CA ARG A 476 -25.59 6.38 15.64
C ARG A 476 -25.19 7.50 14.66
N PRO A 477 -26.08 8.04 13.81
CA PRO A 477 -25.74 9.23 13.02
C PRO A 477 -25.36 10.40 13.94
N ALA A 478 -24.25 11.07 13.65
CA ALA A 478 -23.76 12.17 14.48
C ALA A 478 -24.74 13.36 14.53
N ALA A 479 -25.51 13.57 13.46
CA ALA A 479 -26.56 14.58 13.38
C ALA A 479 -27.88 14.18 14.06
N ALA A 480 -28.06 12.91 14.44
CA ALA A 480 -29.28 12.40 15.06
C ALA A 480 -28.97 11.37 16.17
N PRO A 481 -28.37 11.79 17.30
CA PRO A 481 -27.85 10.88 18.33
C PRO A 481 -28.92 10.10 19.11
N SER A 482 -30.21 10.42 18.94
CA SER A 482 -31.34 9.64 19.45
C SER A 482 -31.71 8.44 18.57
N LEU A 483 -31.12 8.33 17.38
CA LEU A 483 -31.32 7.23 16.44
C LEU A 483 -30.11 6.31 16.38
N CYS A 484 -30.38 5.01 16.29
CA CYS A 484 -29.41 3.93 16.25
C CYS A 484 -29.57 3.14 14.95
N LEU A 485 -28.45 2.72 14.36
CA LEU A 485 -28.47 1.68 13.31
C LEU A 485 -29.12 0.43 13.89
N THR A 486 -30.11 -0.10 13.19
CA THR A 486 -30.97 -1.19 13.67
C THR A 486 -31.24 -2.16 12.54
N LEU A 487 -31.06 -3.45 12.81
CA LEU A 487 -31.36 -4.53 11.89
C LEU A 487 -32.45 -5.44 12.51
N ALA A 488 -33.69 -5.32 12.05
CA ALA A 488 -34.82 -6.00 12.69
C ALA A 488 -34.83 -7.52 12.47
N ALA A 489 -34.46 -8.00 11.28
CA ALA A 489 -34.26 -9.40 10.95
C ALA A 489 -33.04 -9.64 10.05
N ALA A 490 -32.60 -10.89 9.93
CA ALA A 490 -31.35 -11.29 9.29
C ALA A 490 -31.20 -10.92 7.79
N LYS A 491 -32.28 -10.47 7.13
CA LYS A 491 -32.31 -10.08 5.70
C LYS A 491 -33.02 -8.74 5.46
N ASP A 492 -33.28 -7.99 6.53
CA ASP A 492 -33.90 -6.66 6.43
C ASP A 492 -32.88 -5.60 6.00
N PRO A 493 -33.33 -4.48 5.40
CA PRO A 493 -32.53 -3.27 5.31
C PRO A 493 -32.09 -2.78 6.68
N LEU A 494 -30.84 -2.35 6.79
CA LEU A 494 -30.37 -1.59 7.94
C LEU A 494 -31.16 -0.27 7.98
N ARG A 495 -31.75 0.06 9.13
CA ARG A 495 -32.57 1.27 9.30
C ARG A 495 -32.17 2.07 10.52
N LEU A 496 -32.43 3.37 10.47
CA LEU A 496 -32.47 4.23 11.65
C LEU A 496 -33.72 3.90 12.48
N GLN A 497 -33.58 3.69 13.78
CA GLN A 497 -34.70 3.59 14.73
C GLN A 497 -34.34 4.31 16.03
N PRO A 498 -35.31 4.69 16.88
CA PRO A 498 -35.03 5.21 18.21
C PRO A 498 -34.09 4.27 18.99
N CYS A 499 -33.07 4.83 19.65
CA CYS A 499 -32.16 4.04 20.46
C CYS A 499 -32.88 3.45 21.69
N THR A 500 -32.93 2.13 21.76
CA THR A 500 -33.46 1.34 22.89
C THR A 500 -32.38 0.55 23.62
N GLY A 501 -31.20 0.37 22.99
CA GLY A 501 -30.12 -0.47 23.52
C GLY A 501 -30.35 -1.98 23.34
N ALA A 502 -31.38 -2.36 22.59
CA ALA A 502 -31.66 -3.76 22.27
C ALA A 502 -30.55 -4.40 21.41
N ALA A 503 -30.43 -5.73 21.48
CA ALA A 503 -29.40 -6.49 20.76
C ALA A 503 -29.44 -6.31 19.23
N ASN A 504 -30.61 -5.96 18.66
CA ASN A 504 -30.76 -5.66 17.23
C ASN A 504 -30.17 -4.28 16.82
N GLN A 505 -29.69 -3.49 17.78
CA GLN A 505 -28.99 -2.21 17.59
C GLN A 505 -27.49 -2.30 17.97
N ARG A 506 -26.98 -3.52 18.11
CA ARG A 506 -25.60 -3.80 18.53
C ARG A 506 -24.90 -4.66 17.50
N PHE A 507 -23.71 -4.22 17.10
CA PHE A 507 -22.87 -4.79 16.07
C PHE A 507 -21.45 -4.98 16.63
N ALA A 508 -21.03 -6.23 16.76
CA ALA A 508 -19.73 -6.65 17.26
C ALA A 508 -18.80 -7.04 16.11
#